data_AF-A0A423S8A1-F1
#
_entry.id   AF-A0A423S8A1-F1
#
_cell.length_a   1.000
_cell.length_b   1.000
_cell.length_c   1.000
_cell.angle_alpha   90.00
_cell.angle_beta   90.00
_cell.angle_gamma   90.00
#
_symmetry.space_group_name_H-M   'P 1'
#
loop_
_entity.id
_entity.type
_entity.pdbx_description
1 polymer ?
#
loop_
_entity_poly.entity_id
_entity_poly.type
_entity_poly.pdbx_seq_one_letter_code
_entity_poly.pdbx_strand_id
1 'polypeptide(L)'
;MDAKAIARHWATREKHLEEDSRRYLISIYSEERTARDDLAGDIGHTRIEVDRETVDADTLQRYGRDYGISQASSSHLSHGQNPLWFYSVTPREDRAYFEQGIETYYSLHLHAVDERTPQMQDYQELARLIDVRIEPAPALSRIDLGIAEHDHEF
;
A
#
# COMPACT_ATOMS: atom_id res chain seq x y z
N MET A 1 28.82 -8.58 34.10
CA MET A 1 27.66 -8.30 33.21
C MET A 1 28.01 -7.06 32.41
N ASP A 2 27.95 -7.12 31.08
CA ASP A 2 28.38 -6.04 30.19
C ASP A 2 27.22 -5.03 29.98
N ALA A 3 27.40 -3.80 30.47
CA ALA A 3 26.37 -2.76 30.40
C ALA A 3 25.99 -2.36 28.96
N LYS A 4 26.89 -2.58 27.99
CA LYS A 4 26.68 -2.27 26.58
C LYS A 4 25.80 -3.33 25.92
N ALA A 5 25.91 -4.59 26.33
CA ALA A 5 25.01 -5.67 25.91
C ALA A 5 23.58 -5.46 26.41
N ILE A 6 23.43 -4.97 27.64
CA ILE A 6 22.12 -4.65 28.23
C ILE A 6 21.48 -3.47 27.49
N ALA A 7 22.22 -2.36 27.28
CA ALA A 7 21.72 -1.19 26.55
C ALA A 7 21.29 -1.51 25.11
N ARG A 8 22.02 -2.38 24.41
CA ARG A 8 21.64 -2.86 23.07
C ARG A 8 20.33 -3.66 23.10
N HIS A 9 20.15 -4.51 24.10
CA HIS A 9 18.94 -5.32 24.24
C HIS A 9 17.70 -4.47 24.53
N TRP A 10 17.83 -3.42 25.35
CA TRP A 10 16.74 -2.46 25.59
C TRP A 10 16.39 -1.63 24.35
N ALA A 11 17.40 -1.11 23.64
CA ALA A 11 17.17 -0.32 22.43
C ALA A 11 16.52 -1.12 21.28
N THR A 12 16.84 -2.42 21.16
CA THR A 12 16.18 -3.31 20.21
C THR A 12 14.73 -3.60 20.61
N ARG A 13 14.44 -3.68 21.92
CA ARG A 13 13.10 -3.93 22.44
C ARG A 13 12.19 -2.70 22.33
N GLU A 14 12.73 -1.50 22.55
CA GLU A 14 11.98 -0.24 22.36
C GLU A 14 11.61 0.00 20.90
N LYS A 15 12.54 -0.21 19.96
CA LYS A 15 12.20 -0.15 18.51
C LYS A 15 11.07 -1.11 18.13
N HIS A 16 11.11 -2.34 18.66
CA HIS A 16 10.08 -3.34 18.38
C HIS A 16 8.71 -2.91 18.94
N LEU A 17 8.67 -2.26 20.10
CA LEU A 17 7.42 -1.74 20.70
C LEU A 17 6.87 -0.52 19.95
N GLU A 18 7.74 0.34 19.41
CA GLU A 18 7.33 1.49 18.59
C GLU A 18 6.78 1.07 17.22
N GLU A 19 7.33 0.02 16.61
CA GLU A 19 6.81 -0.56 15.36
C GLU A 19 5.45 -1.27 15.57
N ASP A 20 5.25 -1.91 16.72
CA ASP A 20 3.99 -2.61 17.10
C ASP A 20 2.84 -1.65 17.47
N SER A 21 3.17 -0.40 17.82
CA SER A 21 2.18 0.59 18.29
C SER A 21 1.55 1.43 17.17
N ARG A 22 2.02 1.30 15.92
CA ARG A 22 1.52 2.13 14.82
C ARG A 22 0.06 1.81 14.50
N ARG A 23 -0.71 2.88 14.26
CA ARG A 23 -2.14 2.81 13.94
C ARG A 23 -2.37 3.31 12.52
N TYR A 24 -3.03 2.49 11.70
CA TYR A 24 -3.30 2.76 10.30
C TYR A 24 -4.79 3.00 10.12
N LEU A 25 -5.17 4.16 9.59
CA LEU A 25 -6.55 4.45 9.22
C LEU A 25 -6.76 4.05 7.76
N ILE A 26 -7.54 2.99 7.50
CA ILE A 26 -7.68 2.39 6.18
C ILE A 26 -9.14 2.30 5.72
N SER A 27 -9.33 2.13 4.42
CA SER A 27 -10.61 1.67 3.86
C SER A 27 -10.38 0.60 2.82
N ILE A 28 -11.31 -0.34 2.75
CA ILE A 28 -11.30 -1.42 1.77
C ILE A 28 -12.60 -1.35 0.98
N TYR A 29 -12.46 -1.37 -0.33
CA TYR A 29 -13.58 -1.35 -1.28
C TYR A 29 -13.59 -2.64 -2.06
N SER A 30 -14.77 -3.15 -2.37
CA SER A 30 -14.97 -4.23 -3.33
C SER A 30 -15.52 -3.66 -4.64
N GLU A 31 -15.10 -4.25 -5.75
CA GLU A 31 -15.66 -4.01 -7.07
C GLU A 31 -16.11 -5.35 -7.64
N GLU A 32 -17.42 -5.48 -7.87
CA GLU A 32 -18.01 -6.64 -8.53
C GLU A 32 -18.13 -6.38 -10.03
N ARG A 33 -17.61 -7.33 -10.82
CA ARG A 33 -17.70 -7.32 -12.27
C ARG A 33 -18.41 -8.59 -12.73
N THR A 34 -19.29 -8.46 -13.71
CA THR A 34 -19.85 -9.59 -14.43
C THR A 34 -19.44 -9.54 -15.90
N ALA A 35 -19.52 -10.68 -16.59
CA ALA A 35 -19.29 -10.74 -18.03
C ALA A 35 -20.22 -9.81 -18.85
N ARG A 36 -21.35 -9.36 -18.26
CA ARG A 36 -22.23 -8.37 -18.90
C ARG A 36 -21.71 -6.94 -18.76
N ASP A 37 -21.12 -6.61 -17.61
CA ASP A 37 -20.54 -5.28 -17.36
C ASP A 37 -19.35 -5.02 -18.28
N ASP A 38 -18.50 -6.04 -18.49
CA ASP A 38 -17.35 -5.98 -19.39
C ASP A 38 -17.77 -5.73 -20.85
N LEU A 39 -18.89 -6.33 -21.28
CA LEU A 39 -19.44 -6.15 -22.63
C LEU A 39 -20.12 -4.78 -22.81
N ALA A 40 -20.67 -4.21 -21.73
CA ALA A 40 -21.37 -2.93 -21.73
C ALA A 40 -20.43 -1.72 -21.53
N GLY A 41 -19.18 -1.96 -21.09
CA GLY A 41 -18.28 -0.90 -20.63
C GLY A 41 -18.81 -0.20 -19.38
N ASP A 42 -19.66 -0.87 -18.61
CA ASP A 42 -20.26 -0.32 -17.41
C ASP A 42 -19.26 -0.35 -16.24
N ILE A 43 -19.41 0.60 -15.33
CA ILE A 43 -18.51 0.72 -14.18
C ILE A 43 -18.95 -0.32 -13.16
N GLY A 44 -18.06 -1.24 -12.79
CA GLY A 44 -18.34 -2.30 -11.82
C GLY A 44 -18.98 -1.78 -10.54
N HIS A 45 -19.82 -2.60 -9.90
CA HIS A 45 -20.50 -2.20 -8.68
C HIS A 45 -19.49 -2.06 -7.54
N THR A 46 -19.23 -0.83 -7.11
CA THR A 46 -18.30 -0.56 -6.00
C THR A 46 -19.04 -0.51 -4.66
N ARG A 47 -18.52 -1.22 -3.65
CA ARG A 47 -19.02 -1.21 -2.27
C ARG A 47 -17.88 -0.96 -1.29
N ILE A 48 -18.22 -0.40 -0.12
CA ILE A 48 -17.29 -0.25 1.01
C ILE A 48 -17.39 -1.50 1.89
N GLU A 49 -16.28 -2.20 2.06
CA GLU A 49 -16.14 -3.38 2.93
C GLU A 49 -15.66 -2.98 4.33
N VAL A 50 -14.70 -2.07 4.38
CA VAL A 50 -14.18 -1.48 5.62
C VAL A 50 -14.14 0.03 5.43
N ASP A 51 -14.85 0.77 6.27
CA ASP A 51 -14.92 2.23 6.21
C ASP A 51 -14.06 2.86 7.31
N ARG A 52 -13.04 3.61 6.90
CA ARG A 52 -12.16 4.43 7.76
C ARG A 52 -11.84 3.78 9.11
N GLU A 53 -11.43 2.52 9.10
CA GLU A 53 -11.12 1.76 10.31
C GLU A 53 -9.68 2.00 10.74
N THR A 54 -9.46 2.19 12.04
CA THR A 54 -8.10 2.30 12.61
C THR A 54 -7.62 0.93 13.08
N VAL A 55 -6.59 0.41 12.43
CA VAL A 55 -6.05 -0.94 12.64
C VAL A 55 -4.58 -0.91 13.04
N ASP A 56 -4.12 -1.94 13.74
CA ASP A 56 -2.70 -2.22 13.98
C ASP A 56 -2.08 -3.02 12.81
N ALA A 57 -0.76 -3.24 12.89
CA ALA A 57 0.00 -3.95 11.88
C ALA A 57 -0.45 -5.41 11.69
N ASP A 58 -0.81 -6.13 12.75
CA ASP A 58 -1.32 -7.52 12.65
C ASP A 58 -2.65 -7.59 11.92
N THR A 59 -3.57 -6.69 12.26
CA THR A 59 -4.88 -6.59 11.60
C THR A 59 -4.72 -6.19 10.13
N LEU A 60 -3.79 -5.27 9.83
CA LEU A 60 -3.50 -4.86 8.45
C LEU A 60 -2.91 -6.01 7.61
N GLN A 61 -1.97 -6.79 8.18
CA GLN A 61 -1.43 -8.00 7.56
C GLN A 61 -2.54 -9.02 7.26
N ARG A 62 -3.43 -9.22 8.23
CA ARG A 62 -4.58 -10.10 8.07
C ARG A 62 -5.50 -9.63 6.96
N TYR A 63 -5.83 -8.33 6.89
CA TYR A 63 -6.64 -7.77 5.80
C TYR A 63 -5.97 -7.93 4.45
N GLY A 64 -4.66 -7.70 4.34
CA GLY A 64 -3.91 -7.95 3.11
C GLY A 64 -4.12 -9.38 2.58
N ARG A 65 -4.08 -10.37 3.48
CA ARG A 65 -4.35 -11.78 3.13
C ARG A 65 -5.82 -12.06 2.85
N ASP A 66 -6.73 -11.65 3.74
CA ASP A 66 -8.15 -11.99 3.67
C ASP A 66 -8.82 -11.39 2.42
N TYR A 67 -8.35 -10.22 1.98
CA TYR A 67 -8.82 -9.53 0.77
C TYR A 67 -7.92 -9.77 -0.47
N GLY A 68 -6.86 -10.58 -0.36
CA GLY A 68 -5.99 -10.93 -1.48
C GLY A 68 -5.27 -9.74 -2.12
N ILE A 69 -4.92 -8.72 -1.33
CA ILE A 69 -4.23 -7.53 -1.83
C ILE A 69 -2.79 -7.90 -2.18
N SER A 70 -2.40 -7.65 -3.44
CA SER A 70 -1.13 -8.17 -3.97
C SER A 70 -0.38 -7.19 -4.88
N GLN A 71 -0.95 -6.03 -5.20
CA GLN A 71 -0.32 -5.06 -6.08
C GLN A 71 -0.59 -3.62 -5.62
N ALA A 72 0.32 -2.71 -5.96
CA ALA A 72 0.20 -1.27 -5.75
C ALA A 72 -0.15 -0.54 -7.07
N SER A 73 -0.81 0.61 -6.99
CA SER A 73 -1.24 1.40 -8.18
C SER A 73 -0.09 2.05 -8.92
N SER A 74 1.06 2.13 -8.27
CA SER A 74 2.32 2.53 -8.86
C SER A 74 3.44 1.74 -8.20
N SER A 75 4.35 1.23 -9.02
CA SER A 75 5.61 0.65 -8.52
C SER A 75 6.60 1.73 -8.09
N HIS A 76 6.38 3.00 -8.45
CA HIS A 76 7.26 4.13 -8.12
C HIS A 76 6.58 5.10 -7.16
N LEU A 77 7.26 5.39 -6.05
CA LEU A 77 6.86 6.43 -5.10
C LEU A 77 7.67 7.71 -5.38
N SER A 78 7.02 8.77 -5.86
CA SER A 78 7.66 10.10 -6.02
C SER A 78 7.11 11.11 -5.02
N HIS A 79 7.91 12.11 -4.64
CA HIS A 79 7.44 13.21 -3.81
C HIS A 79 6.27 13.97 -4.48
N GLY A 80 5.20 14.23 -3.71
CA GLY A 80 4.04 15.00 -4.17
C GLY A 80 3.02 14.24 -5.02
N GLN A 81 3.12 12.91 -5.13
CA GLN A 81 2.12 12.10 -5.84
C GLN A 81 0.84 11.86 -5.03
N ASN A 82 -0.24 11.51 -5.75
CA ASN A 82 -1.52 11.04 -5.21
C ASN A 82 -1.33 9.87 -4.23
N PRO A 83 -2.25 9.70 -3.26
CA PRO A 83 -2.21 8.56 -2.35
C PRO A 83 -2.12 7.24 -3.13
N LEU A 84 -1.23 6.35 -2.69
CA LEU A 84 -1.02 5.05 -3.32
C LEU A 84 -2.16 4.12 -2.94
N TRP A 85 -2.74 3.46 -3.95
CA TRP A 85 -3.76 2.44 -3.77
C TRP A 85 -3.13 1.06 -3.86
N PHE A 86 -3.71 0.10 -3.14
CA PHE A 86 -3.33 -1.31 -3.23
C PHE A 86 -4.54 -2.12 -3.67
N TYR A 87 -4.35 -3.18 -4.43
CA TYR A 87 -5.46 -3.97 -4.98
C TYR A 87 -5.13 -5.45 -5.11
N SER A 88 -6.18 -6.25 -5.15
CA SER A 88 -6.13 -7.65 -5.60
C SER A 88 -6.10 -7.71 -7.13
N VAL A 89 -5.24 -8.54 -7.70
CA VAL A 89 -5.14 -8.74 -9.16
C VAL A 89 -5.91 -9.95 -9.67
N THR A 90 -6.39 -10.76 -8.74
CA THR A 90 -7.22 -11.95 -8.98
C THR A 90 -8.52 -11.79 -8.22
N PRO A 91 -9.66 -12.18 -8.83
CA PRO A 91 -10.93 -12.09 -8.13
C PRO A 91 -10.99 -13.11 -7.00
N ARG A 92 -11.88 -12.86 -6.04
CA ARG A 92 -12.19 -13.81 -4.98
C ARG A 92 -12.89 -15.05 -5.55
N GLU A 93 -12.26 -16.20 -5.39
CA GLU A 93 -12.79 -17.50 -5.83
C GLU A 93 -13.77 -18.10 -4.81
N ASP A 94 -14.93 -17.47 -4.62
CA ASP A 94 -16.00 -17.99 -3.77
C ASP A 94 -17.20 -18.52 -4.56
N ARG A 95 -18.30 -18.82 -3.86
CA ARG A 95 -19.50 -19.36 -4.48
C ARG A 95 -20.09 -18.43 -5.55
N ALA A 96 -20.02 -17.12 -5.39
CA ALA A 96 -20.54 -16.16 -6.37
C ALA A 96 -19.71 -16.22 -7.66
N TYR A 97 -18.39 -16.35 -7.54
CA TYR A 97 -17.50 -16.56 -8.68
C TYR A 97 -17.87 -17.84 -9.46
N PHE A 98 -17.95 -18.98 -8.77
CA PHE A 98 -18.17 -20.25 -9.46
C PHE A 98 -19.61 -20.49 -9.95
N GLU A 99 -20.62 -20.01 -9.23
CA GLU A 99 -22.04 -20.28 -9.59
C GLU A 99 -22.66 -19.17 -10.45
N GLN A 100 -22.21 -17.92 -10.29
CA GLN A 100 -22.84 -16.76 -10.92
C GLN A 100 -21.90 -16.04 -11.89
N GLY A 101 -20.60 -16.40 -11.91
CA GLY A 101 -19.60 -15.72 -12.73
C GLY A 101 -19.36 -14.27 -12.30
N ILE A 102 -19.54 -13.98 -11.01
CA ILE A 102 -19.29 -12.66 -10.43
C ILE A 102 -17.83 -12.60 -9.98
N GLU A 103 -17.06 -11.69 -10.56
CA GLU A 103 -15.68 -11.45 -10.18
C GLU A 103 -15.61 -10.29 -9.19
N THR A 104 -15.21 -10.55 -7.95
CA THR A 104 -15.02 -9.51 -6.93
C THR A 104 -13.54 -9.21 -6.73
N TYR A 105 -13.15 -7.97 -6.97
CA TYR A 105 -11.82 -7.43 -6.71
C TYR A 105 -11.86 -6.49 -5.50
N TYR A 106 -10.74 -6.33 -4.80
CA TYR A 106 -10.63 -5.43 -3.66
C TYR A 106 -9.57 -4.37 -3.88
N SER A 107 -9.80 -3.20 -3.29
CA SER A 107 -8.83 -2.13 -3.19
C SER A 107 -8.71 -1.60 -1.76
N LEU A 108 -7.49 -1.28 -1.34
CA LEU A 108 -7.15 -0.76 -0.03
C LEU A 108 -6.57 0.65 -0.19
N HIS A 109 -7.10 1.58 0.60
CA HIS A 109 -6.65 2.96 0.69
C HIS A 109 -6.20 3.30 2.11
N LEU A 110 -5.02 3.91 2.22
CA LEU A 110 -4.47 4.41 3.49
C LEU A 110 -4.78 5.90 3.64
N HIS A 111 -5.57 6.25 4.66
CA HIS A 111 -5.96 7.64 4.93
C HIS A 111 -5.01 8.35 5.88
N ALA A 112 -4.51 7.65 6.90
CA ALA A 112 -3.61 8.21 7.91
C ALA A 112 -2.78 7.12 8.59
N VAL A 113 -1.63 7.51 9.15
CA VAL A 113 -0.83 6.70 10.07
C VAL A 113 -0.60 7.52 11.32
N ASP A 114 -0.95 7.01 12.50
CA ASP A 114 -0.85 7.73 13.77
C ASP A 114 -1.48 9.14 13.67
N GLU A 115 -2.67 9.21 13.08
CA GLU A 115 -3.47 10.43 12.87
C GLU A 115 -2.84 11.49 11.94
N ARG A 116 -1.71 11.19 11.29
CA ARG A 116 -1.05 12.09 10.33
C ARG A 116 -1.24 11.63 8.89
N THR A 117 -1.15 12.58 7.96
CA THR A 117 -1.13 12.28 6.53
C THR A 117 0.00 11.28 6.21
N PRO A 118 -0.29 10.19 5.47
CA PRO A 118 0.72 9.19 5.14
C PRO A 118 1.87 9.79 4.33
N GLN A 119 3.08 9.41 4.71
CA GLN A 119 4.32 9.75 4.03
C GLN A 119 4.78 8.55 3.18
N MET A 120 5.76 8.77 2.31
CA MET A 120 6.33 7.71 1.47
C MET A 120 6.75 6.46 2.25
N GLN A 121 7.40 6.65 3.41
CA GLN A 121 7.86 5.56 4.27
C GLN A 121 6.69 4.73 4.82
N ASP A 122 5.52 5.34 5.01
CA ASP A 122 4.33 4.63 5.49
C ASP A 122 3.75 3.72 4.43
N TYR A 123 3.76 4.15 3.16
CA TYR A 123 3.34 3.30 2.05
C TYR A 123 4.31 2.14 1.81
N GLN A 124 5.62 2.37 1.97
CA GLN A 124 6.62 1.30 1.91
C GLN A 124 6.42 0.28 3.03
N GLU A 125 6.17 0.76 4.25
CA GLU A 125 5.94 -0.11 5.40
C GLU A 125 4.62 -0.87 5.26
N LEU A 126 3.55 -0.20 4.83
CA LEU A 126 2.28 -0.88 4.53
C LEU A 126 2.50 -1.98 3.50
N ALA A 127 3.18 -1.68 2.39
CA ALA A 127 3.46 -2.67 1.36
C ALA A 127 4.24 -3.86 1.89
N ARG A 128 5.24 -3.63 2.76
CA ARG A 128 5.97 -4.69 3.45
C ARG A 128 5.06 -5.56 4.32
N LEU A 129 4.16 -4.94 5.08
CA LEU A 129 3.21 -5.65 5.95
C LEU A 129 2.29 -6.56 5.13
N ILE A 130 1.74 -6.06 4.02
CA ILE A 130 0.82 -6.85 3.19
C ILE A 130 1.52 -7.67 2.10
N ASP A 131 2.84 -7.83 2.17
CA ASP A 131 3.67 -8.58 1.20
C ASP A 131 3.54 -8.10 -0.27
N VAL A 132 3.30 -6.80 -0.47
CA VAL A 132 3.25 -6.16 -1.79
C VAL A 132 4.62 -5.59 -2.15
N ARG A 133 5.11 -5.90 -3.35
CA ARG A 133 6.37 -5.37 -3.87
C ARG A 133 6.19 -3.94 -4.37
N ILE A 134 6.98 -3.02 -3.84
CA ILE A 134 7.17 -1.66 -4.37
C ILE A 134 8.66 -1.49 -4.66
N GLU A 135 8.98 -0.99 -5.85
CA GLU A 135 10.37 -0.64 -6.18
C GLU A 135 10.68 0.77 -5.63
N PRO A 136 11.79 0.97 -4.91
CA PRO A 136 12.21 2.32 -4.58
C PRO A 136 12.44 3.08 -5.89
N ALA A 137 11.95 4.33 -5.96
CA ALA A 137 12.18 5.16 -7.13
C ALA A 137 13.69 5.18 -7.45
N PRO A 138 14.09 5.01 -8.72
CA PRO A 138 15.50 5.06 -9.07
C PRO A 138 16.05 6.40 -8.58
N ALA A 139 17.16 6.35 -7.84
CA ALA A 139 17.89 7.56 -7.47
C ALA A 139 18.23 8.26 -8.79
N LEU A 140 17.58 9.39 -9.07
CA LEU A 140 17.95 10.24 -10.18
C LEU A 140 19.36 10.73 -9.89
N SER A 141 20.36 10.04 -10.44
CA SER A 141 21.70 10.56 -10.55
C SER A 141 21.57 11.92 -11.24
N ARG A 142 22.23 12.93 -10.69
CA ARG A 142 22.23 14.35 -11.12
C ARG A 142 22.69 14.59 -12.56
N ILE A 143 22.82 13.54 -13.38
CA ILE A 143 23.39 13.52 -14.73
C ILE A 143 22.30 13.73 -15.80
N ASP A 144 21.01 13.56 -15.47
CA ASP A 144 19.91 13.71 -16.44
C ASP A 144 19.17 15.07 -16.41
N LEU A 145 19.65 16.03 -15.59
CA LEU A 145 19.30 17.43 -15.80
C LEU A 145 20.38 18.04 -16.68
N GLY A 146 20.15 18.01 -17.99
CA GLY A 146 20.89 18.78 -18.99
C GLY A 146 20.78 20.28 -18.70
N ILE A 147 21.52 20.74 -17.69
CA ILE A 147 21.91 22.13 -17.57
C ILE A 147 22.98 22.32 -18.63
N ALA A 148 22.55 22.79 -19.80
CA ALA A 148 23.46 23.36 -20.78
C ALA A 148 24.15 24.54 -20.09
N GLU A 149 25.40 24.33 -19.66
CA GLU A 149 26.32 25.44 -19.42
C GLU A 149 26.51 26.12 -20.79
N HIS A 150 25.77 27.22 -20.98
CA HIS A 150 26.05 28.18 -22.04
C HIS A 150 27.39 28.82 -21.71
N ASP A 151 28.47 28.19 -22.16
CA ASP A 151 29.78 28.80 -22.23
C ASP A 151 29.74 29.86 -23.35
N HIS A 152 29.69 31.12 -22.91
CA HIS A 152 29.84 32.28 -23.76
C HIS A 152 31.34 32.45 -24.04
N GLU A 153 31.79 32.09 -25.24
CA GLU A 153 33.10 32.51 -25.75
C GLU A 153 32.95 33.32 -27.06
N PHE A 154 33.61 34.50 -27.02
CA PHE A 154 33.89 35.53 -28.04
C PHE A 154 32.87 36.66 -28.25
#